data_AF-A0AAD6BVC1-F1
#
_entry.id   AF-A0AAD6BVC1-F1
#
_cell.length_a   1.000
_cell.length_b   1.000
_cell.length_c   1.000
_cell.angle_alpha   90.00
_cell.angle_beta   90.00
_cell.angle_gamma   90.00
#
_symmetry.space_group_name_H-M   'P 1'
#
loop_
_entity.id
_entity.type
_entity.pdbx_description
1 polymer ?
#
loop_
_entity_poly.entity_id
_entity_poly.type
_entity_poly.pdbx_seq_one_letter_code
_entity_poly.pdbx_strand_id
1 'polypeptide(L)'
;MGRLHRDDLADAASSHSLHSIADEDDLPPPYTDDPDIEPVSASNPTPASSSSRPTGAFRPLRIVDAAYAIPGTKNVHSYDTRVVSLDPRLCSYKDELFHVIRRQLKLPVRPMLLIKGTHTESSNDSKQKKSNTVTDFEFRLDLAETMLTGWEGGPMHVNWMEIDVIRDGDEISAYRGGIMQSRVYKAPKARRALDHTVDSDAALLGPDAEAGIDADIQEEEQDEAVVNINDALKLWCERFCSDPASVKSFTIYRELKGFDRQAMRNILDSHIRELNYRGTINQHFSQAHSSVTVYSPHWINRLRTNTFVWWLVVILQLWIITWPVIWLMEKRYEIAFTRWNASLDPNADSSLIKCYAQNRNESALAEWWAPAVKQAAWTRRSGDNNLLTRLDAERVQGMSTEQLINFRPRESDAELERRERVARGEGGFVDSVVGLARGISEVGQDWRFTMGWGANT
;
A
#
# COMPACT_ATOMS: atom_id res chain seq x y z
N MET A 1 -35.35 -81.00 -15.35
CA MET A 1 -35.78 -79.93 -16.29
C MET A 1 -34.76 -78.81 -16.10
N GLY A 2 -33.83 -78.44 -16.99
CA GLY A 2 -33.75 -78.53 -18.47
C GLY A 2 -34.53 -77.36 -19.09
N ARG A 3 -34.02 -76.47 -19.97
CA ARG A 3 -32.74 -76.26 -20.72
C ARG A 3 -32.45 -74.73 -20.73
N LEU A 4 -31.21 -74.20 -20.74
CA LEU A 4 -30.24 -74.02 -21.84
C LEU A 4 -30.74 -73.27 -23.11
N HIS A 5 -30.26 -72.01 -23.28
CA HIS A 5 -29.82 -71.27 -24.50
C HIS A 5 -29.87 -69.75 -24.18
N ARG A 6 -28.86 -68.87 -24.37
CA ARG A 6 -27.58 -68.82 -25.10
C ARG A 6 -27.66 -68.32 -26.57
N ASP A 7 -26.91 -67.24 -26.81
CA ASP A 7 -26.55 -66.57 -28.09
C ASP A 7 -27.73 -65.87 -28.83
N ASP A 8 -27.57 -64.87 -29.71
CA ASP A 8 -26.43 -64.51 -30.57
C ASP A 8 -26.21 -62.98 -30.82
N LEU A 9 -25.01 -62.67 -31.30
CA LEU A 9 -24.53 -61.38 -31.83
C LEU A 9 -24.16 -61.59 -33.31
N ALA A 10 -24.67 -60.76 -34.24
CA ALA A 10 -24.27 -60.72 -35.65
C ALA A 10 -24.72 -59.36 -36.23
N ASP A 11 -23.94 -58.53 -36.93
CA ASP A 11 -22.59 -58.59 -37.52
C ASP A 11 -22.41 -59.31 -38.88
N ALA A 12 -21.63 -58.68 -39.78
CA ALA A 12 -21.34 -59.03 -41.20
C ALA A 12 -22.55 -58.98 -42.19
N ALA A 13 -22.45 -58.84 -43.52
CA ALA A 13 -21.36 -58.73 -44.53
C ALA A 13 -21.99 -58.18 -45.86
N SER A 14 -21.34 -57.91 -47.01
CA SER A 14 -19.94 -57.66 -47.46
C SER A 14 -19.95 -57.36 -49.00
N SER A 15 -18.92 -56.67 -49.55
CA SER A 15 -18.47 -56.68 -50.99
C SER A 15 -19.45 -56.14 -52.08
N HIS A 16 -19.08 -55.69 -53.29
CA HIS A 16 -17.92 -55.87 -54.21
C HIS A 16 -17.65 -54.53 -54.97
N SER A 17 -16.40 -54.06 -55.16
CA SER A 17 -15.50 -54.27 -56.33
C SER A 17 -15.92 -53.74 -57.71
N LEU A 18 -15.15 -52.74 -58.19
CA LEU A 18 -14.68 -52.49 -59.57
C LEU A 18 -15.66 -52.42 -60.76
N HIS A 19 -15.75 -51.22 -61.34
CA HIS A 19 -15.56 -51.03 -62.79
C HIS A 19 -14.77 -49.73 -63.05
N SER A 20 -14.18 -49.64 -64.24
CA SER A 20 -13.17 -48.64 -64.60
C SER A 20 -13.25 -48.28 -66.09
N ILE A 21 -12.84 -47.05 -66.43
CA ILE A 21 -12.52 -46.50 -67.77
C ILE A 21 -13.69 -45.83 -68.51
N ALA A 22 -13.41 -44.59 -68.97
CA ALA A 22 -14.09 -43.78 -69.99
C ALA A 22 -15.52 -43.25 -69.67
N ASP A 23 -15.91 -42.04 -70.06
CA ASP A 23 -15.28 -41.05 -70.97
C ASP A 23 -15.08 -39.66 -70.33
N GLU A 24 -14.09 -38.92 -70.83
CA GLU A 24 -14.01 -37.45 -70.68
C GLU A 24 -14.86 -36.78 -71.77
N ASP A 25 -15.83 -35.94 -71.40
CA ASP A 25 -16.12 -34.65 -72.04
C ASP A 25 -17.33 -33.95 -71.36
N ASP A 26 -17.42 -32.62 -71.50
CA ASP A 26 -18.54 -31.76 -71.07
C ASP A 26 -18.83 -31.61 -69.56
N LEU A 27 -17.84 -31.11 -68.79
CA LEU A 27 -18.12 -30.17 -67.69
C LEU A 27 -17.18 -28.94 -67.75
N PRO A 28 -17.71 -27.70 -67.56
CA PRO A 28 -16.97 -26.47 -67.83
C PRO A 28 -15.90 -26.14 -66.76
N PRO A 29 -14.87 -25.35 -67.12
CA PRO A 29 -13.77 -25.04 -66.21
C PRO A 29 -14.21 -24.20 -65.00
N PRO A 30 -13.64 -24.45 -63.80
CA PRO A 30 -13.91 -23.65 -62.62
C PRO A 30 -13.29 -22.26 -62.74
N TYR A 31 -14.05 -21.25 -62.30
CA TYR A 31 -13.67 -19.85 -62.36
C TYR A 31 -12.57 -19.53 -61.34
N THR A 32 -11.39 -19.12 -61.82
CA THR A 32 -10.24 -18.70 -61.02
C THR A 32 -9.98 -17.20 -61.23
N ASP A 33 -10.39 -16.38 -60.26
CA ASP A 33 -10.03 -14.96 -60.18
C ASP A 33 -8.65 -14.83 -59.49
N ASP A 34 -7.57 -14.91 -60.27
CA ASP A 34 -6.22 -14.48 -59.87
C ASP A 34 -5.76 -13.36 -60.83
N PRO A 35 -5.62 -12.10 -60.39
CA PRO A 35 -4.99 -11.05 -61.18
C PRO A 35 -3.47 -11.00 -60.98
N ASP A 36 -2.73 -10.94 -62.09
CA ASP A 36 -1.26 -10.94 -62.15
C ASP A 36 -0.56 -9.83 -61.36
N ILE A 37 0.67 -10.12 -60.93
CA ILE A 37 1.62 -9.14 -60.38
C ILE A 37 2.60 -8.73 -61.48
N GLU A 38 2.72 -7.42 -61.76
CA GLU A 38 3.96 -6.63 -61.95
C GLU A 38 3.67 -5.26 -62.63
N PRO A 39 4.55 -4.23 -62.57
CA PRO A 39 5.32 -3.78 -61.41
C PRO A 39 5.33 -2.23 -61.27
N VAL A 40 5.12 -1.65 -60.07
CA VAL A 40 5.50 -0.24 -59.82
C VAL A 40 6.07 -0.05 -58.42
N SER A 41 7.27 0.55 -58.35
CA SER A 41 7.91 0.92 -57.08
C SER A 41 7.43 2.28 -56.58
N ALA A 42 6.88 2.34 -55.36
CA ALA A 42 7.08 3.45 -54.40
C ALA A 42 6.45 3.18 -53.01
N SER A 43 7.12 3.68 -51.97
CA SER A 43 6.65 3.85 -50.57
C SER A 43 6.29 2.63 -49.71
N ASN A 44 7.26 2.27 -48.85
CA ASN A 44 7.19 1.80 -47.45
C ASN A 44 5.98 0.96 -46.96
N PRO A 45 6.20 -0.27 -46.45
CA PRO A 45 5.15 -1.09 -45.86
C PRO A 45 4.74 -0.60 -44.45
N THR A 46 3.48 -0.20 -44.31
CA THR A 46 2.79 -0.11 -43.01
C THR A 46 2.56 -1.54 -42.48
N PRO A 47 3.01 -1.90 -41.26
CA PRO A 47 2.78 -3.23 -40.72
C PRO A 47 1.30 -3.44 -40.36
N ALA A 48 0.80 -4.64 -40.66
CA ALA A 48 -0.59 -5.02 -40.43
C ALA A 48 -1.00 -4.96 -38.95
N SER A 49 -2.27 -4.65 -38.72
CA SER A 49 -2.87 -4.43 -37.40
C SER A 49 -2.76 -5.64 -36.47
N SER A 50 -1.72 -5.65 -35.63
CA SER A 50 -1.66 -6.52 -34.46
C SER A 50 -2.88 -6.26 -33.57
N SER A 51 -3.57 -7.33 -33.14
CA SER A 51 -4.66 -7.26 -32.17
C SER A 51 -4.30 -6.33 -31.02
N SER A 52 -5.02 -5.21 -30.91
CA SER A 52 -4.75 -4.19 -29.91
C SER A 52 -5.21 -4.67 -28.55
N ARG A 53 -4.34 -5.44 -27.87
CA ARG A 53 -4.24 -5.39 -26.41
C ARG A 53 -4.32 -3.91 -26.02
N PRO A 54 -5.19 -3.49 -25.08
CA PRO A 54 -5.29 -2.09 -24.72
C PRO A 54 -3.96 -1.64 -24.14
N THR A 55 -3.15 -0.96 -24.95
CA THR A 55 -1.96 -0.21 -24.54
C THR A 55 -2.39 1.10 -23.90
N GLY A 56 -3.33 1.02 -22.96
CA GLY A 56 -3.35 1.93 -21.84
C GLY A 56 -2.00 1.75 -21.14
N ALA A 57 -1.16 2.76 -21.20
CA ALA A 57 0.16 2.73 -20.61
C ALA A 57 0.03 2.73 -19.08
N PHE A 58 -0.23 1.57 -18.50
CA PHE A 58 -0.05 1.32 -17.07
C PHE A 58 1.42 1.60 -16.74
N ARG A 59 1.71 2.84 -16.33
CA ARG A 59 2.87 3.15 -15.52
C ARG A 59 2.53 2.67 -14.10
N PRO A 60 3.13 1.59 -13.59
CA PRO A 60 3.09 1.35 -12.16
C PRO A 60 3.99 2.42 -11.53
N LEU A 61 3.40 3.56 -11.16
CA LEU A 61 4.03 4.40 -10.18
C LEU A 61 4.14 3.53 -8.92
N ARG A 62 5.37 3.28 -8.48
CA ARG A 62 5.63 2.59 -7.22
C ARG A 62 5.65 3.63 -6.10
N ILE A 63 5.01 3.33 -4.98
CA ILE A 63 5.09 4.13 -3.76
C ILE A 63 6.47 3.86 -3.13
N VAL A 64 7.44 4.71 -3.47
CA VAL A 64 8.82 4.60 -2.96
C VAL A 64 8.90 5.16 -1.54
N ASP A 65 9.54 4.45 -0.62
CA ASP A 65 9.71 4.89 0.79
C ASP A 65 10.35 6.29 0.90
N ALA A 66 11.29 6.59 0.00
CA ALA A 66 11.94 7.89 -0.13
C ALA A 66 10.99 9.07 -0.44
N ALA A 67 9.74 8.82 -0.88
CA ALA A 67 8.73 9.87 -1.02
C ALA A 67 8.24 10.38 0.36
N TYR A 68 8.20 9.51 1.37
CA TYR A 68 7.86 9.84 2.76
C TYR A 68 9.04 10.37 3.56
N ALA A 69 10.25 10.34 2.99
CA ALA A 69 11.42 10.95 3.60
C ALA A 69 11.26 12.48 3.66
N ILE A 70 11.52 13.04 4.83
CA ILE A 70 11.46 14.47 5.13
C ILE A 70 12.87 14.93 5.52
N PRO A 71 13.30 16.17 5.20
CA PRO A 71 14.58 16.70 5.68
C PRO A 71 14.78 16.47 7.18
N GLY A 72 15.99 16.12 7.59
CA GLY A 72 16.34 15.79 8.98
C GLY A 72 15.86 14.42 9.50
N THR A 73 15.07 13.65 8.75
CA THR A 73 14.72 12.26 9.11
C THR A 73 15.86 11.29 8.80
N LYS A 74 15.94 10.18 9.53
CA LYS A 74 16.89 9.08 9.28
C LYS A 74 16.13 7.76 9.28
N ASN A 75 16.44 6.89 8.33
CA ASN A 75 15.89 5.54 8.20
C ASN A 75 14.35 5.51 8.25
N VAL A 76 13.69 6.14 7.26
CA VAL A 76 12.23 6.01 7.12
C VAL A 76 11.91 4.63 6.55
N HIS A 77 11.23 3.80 7.33
CA HIS A 77 10.79 2.46 6.96
C HIS A 77 9.32 2.45 6.53
N SER A 78 8.97 1.58 5.58
CA SER A 78 7.61 1.46 5.01
C SER A 78 6.50 1.21 6.04
N TYR A 79 6.85 0.67 7.21
CA TYR A 79 5.95 0.33 8.30
C TYR A 79 5.89 1.39 9.43
N ASP A 80 6.66 2.47 9.34
CA ASP A 80 6.71 3.50 10.39
C ASP A 80 5.37 4.23 10.49
N THR A 81 4.70 4.10 11.64
CA THR A 81 3.40 4.76 11.87
C THR A 81 3.50 6.29 11.86
N ARG A 82 4.62 6.85 12.32
CA ARG A 82 4.84 8.29 12.45
C ARG A 82 6.21 8.68 11.91
N VAL A 83 6.26 9.69 11.05
CA VAL A 83 7.52 10.26 10.56
C VAL A 83 7.81 11.56 11.31
N VAL A 84 8.99 11.66 11.92
CA VAL A 84 9.36 12.76 12.82
C VAL A 84 10.61 13.48 12.31
N SER A 85 10.48 14.77 11.98
CA SER A 85 11.61 15.63 11.62
C SER A 85 11.98 16.60 12.74
N LEU A 86 13.28 16.91 12.82
CA LEU A 86 13.90 17.91 13.71
C LEU A 86 14.74 18.93 12.90
N ASP A 87 14.53 19.02 11.58
CA ASP A 87 15.33 19.89 10.71
C ASP A 87 15.08 21.38 11.04
N PRO A 88 16.12 22.16 11.40
CA PRO A 88 15.97 23.58 11.67
C PRO A 88 15.34 24.38 10.52
N ARG A 89 15.62 23.99 9.27
CA ARG A 89 15.18 24.74 8.08
C ARG A 89 13.66 24.83 7.98
N LEU A 90 12.97 23.73 8.31
CA LEU A 90 11.50 23.64 8.34
C LEU A 90 10.85 24.52 9.42
N CYS A 91 11.63 25.10 10.33
CA CYS A 91 11.15 26.06 11.33
C CYS A 91 11.54 27.51 11.02
N SER A 92 12.54 27.72 10.16
CA SER A 92 13.04 29.06 9.77
C SER A 92 12.48 29.54 8.43
N TYR A 93 12.29 28.64 7.46
CA TYR A 93 11.86 28.98 6.10
C TYR A 93 10.41 28.52 5.87
N LYS A 94 9.48 29.48 5.84
CA LYS A 94 8.03 29.21 5.67
C LYS A 94 7.72 28.49 4.35
N ASP A 95 8.44 28.81 3.28
CA ASP A 95 8.21 28.24 1.96
C ASP A 95 8.74 26.80 1.86
N GLU A 96 9.88 26.47 2.49
CA GLU A 96 10.37 25.09 2.57
C GLU A 96 9.39 24.20 3.36
N LEU A 97 8.89 24.68 4.51
CA LEU A 97 7.86 23.99 5.28
C LEU A 97 6.60 23.76 4.43
N PHE A 98 6.10 24.81 3.77
CA PHE A 98 4.93 24.72 2.89
C PHE A 98 5.12 23.68 1.77
N HIS A 99 6.24 23.72 1.04
CA HIS A 99 6.51 22.76 -0.03
C HIS A 99 6.62 21.32 0.47
N VAL A 100 7.29 21.10 1.60
CA VAL A 100 7.41 19.76 2.21
C VAL A 100 6.06 19.26 2.68
N ILE A 101 5.29 20.06 3.42
CA ILE A 101 3.96 19.66 3.90
C ILE A 101 2.99 19.43 2.73
N ARG A 102 2.93 20.33 1.73
CA ARG A 102 2.09 20.16 0.53
C ARG A 102 2.42 18.87 -0.23
N ARG A 103 3.72 18.53 -0.36
CA ARG A 103 4.15 17.24 -0.95
C ARG A 103 3.70 16.06 -0.09
N GLN A 104 3.83 16.15 1.24
CA GLN A 104 3.42 15.08 2.15
C GLN A 104 1.90 14.88 2.19
N LEU A 105 1.09 15.93 2.08
CA LEU A 105 -0.38 15.81 2.02
C LEU A 105 -0.85 15.03 0.77
N LYS A 106 -0.18 15.21 -0.37
CA LYS A 106 -0.47 14.46 -1.62
C LYS A 106 -0.09 12.97 -1.59
N LEU A 107 0.61 12.50 -0.55
CA LEU A 107 1.03 11.11 -0.44
C LEU A 107 0.01 10.27 0.36
N PRO A 108 -0.30 9.04 -0.09
CA PRO A 108 -1.27 8.18 0.56
C PRO A 108 -0.80 7.69 1.92
N VAL A 109 -1.74 7.42 2.81
CA VAL A 109 -1.49 6.56 3.98
C VAL A 109 -1.18 5.14 3.51
N ARG A 110 -0.29 4.41 4.19
CA ARG A 110 0.06 3.04 3.82
C ARG A 110 -0.66 2.02 4.70
N PRO A 111 -1.76 1.41 4.23
CA PRO A 111 -2.36 0.24 4.88
C PRO A 111 -1.41 -0.96 4.89
N MET A 112 -0.96 -1.34 6.08
CA MET A 112 -0.04 -2.46 6.30
C MET A 112 -0.75 -3.58 7.04
N LEU A 113 -0.81 -4.77 6.45
CA LEU A 113 -1.35 -5.98 7.08
C LEU A 113 -0.21 -6.91 7.51
N LEU A 114 0.06 -6.98 8.81
CA LEU A 114 0.98 -7.95 9.39
C LEU A 114 0.24 -9.29 9.56
N ILE A 115 0.78 -10.36 8.97
CA ILE A 115 0.26 -11.73 9.13
C ILE A 115 1.32 -12.54 9.87
N LYS A 116 0.93 -13.14 11.00
CA LYS A 116 1.79 -13.94 11.86
C LYS A 116 1.16 -15.31 12.15
N GLY A 117 1.87 -16.37 11.81
CA GLY A 117 1.56 -17.75 12.21
C GLY A 117 2.35 -18.16 13.44
N THR A 118 1.66 -18.57 14.50
CA THR A 118 2.28 -19.14 15.71
C THR A 118 1.69 -20.49 16.10
N HIS A 119 2.52 -21.41 16.58
CA HIS A 119 2.11 -22.63 17.26
C HIS A 119 2.74 -22.72 18.66
N THR A 120 2.16 -23.54 19.52
CA THR A 120 2.63 -23.77 20.89
C THR A 120 3.28 -25.15 21.00
N GLU A 121 4.53 -25.20 21.45
CA GLU A 121 5.23 -26.43 21.79
C GLU A 121 5.24 -26.61 23.31
N SER A 122 4.74 -27.73 23.82
CA SER A 122 4.76 -28.08 25.24
C SER A 122 5.99 -28.93 25.58
N SER A 123 6.98 -28.29 26.23
CA SER A 123 8.17 -28.99 26.71
C SER A 123 7.91 -29.59 28.10
N ASN A 124 7.93 -30.91 28.18
CA ASN A 124 7.92 -31.66 29.44
C ASN A 124 9.34 -31.74 30.01
N ASP A 125 9.82 -30.64 30.59
CA ASP A 125 10.99 -30.68 31.47
C ASP A 125 10.58 -31.26 32.84
N SER A 126 11.43 -32.10 33.42
CA SER A 126 11.15 -33.11 34.46
C SER A 126 10.57 -32.61 35.79
N LYS A 127 10.36 -31.30 35.95
CA LYS A 127 9.69 -30.67 37.12
C LYS A 127 8.63 -29.64 36.77
N GLN A 128 8.54 -29.13 35.54
CA GLN A 128 7.56 -28.10 35.15
C GLN A 128 7.21 -28.18 33.66
N LYS A 129 5.91 -28.18 33.35
CA LYS A 129 5.42 -27.96 31.98
C LYS A 129 5.72 -26.53 31.56
N LYS A 130 6.44 -26.34 30.46
CA LYS A 130 6.68 -25.03 29.84
C LYS A 130 6.12 -25.04 28.43
N SER A 131 5.14 -24.19 28.15
CA SER A 131 4.66 -23.91 26.79
C SER A 131 5.50 -22.80 26.17
N ASN A 132 6.11 -23.08 25.02
CA ASN A 132 6.84 -22.10 24.21
C ASN A 132 6.02 -21.76 22.95
N THR A 133 5.91 -20.48 22.61
CA THR A 133 5.19 -20.04 21.40
C THR A 133 6.18 -19.79 20.27
N VAL A 134 6.21 -20.68 19.29
CA VAL A 134 7.09 -20.61 18.12
C VAL A 134 6.38 -19.85 17.01
N THR A 135 7.11 -18.96 16.32
CA THR A 135 6.59 -18.22 15.15
C THR A 135 7.04 -18.93 13.87
N ASP A 136 6.08 -19.50 13.12
CA ASP A 136 6.36 -20.21 11.86
C ASP A 136 6.58 -19.26 10.68
N PHE A 137 5.82 -18.18 10.62
CA PHE A 137 5.94 -17.14 9.60
C PHE A 137 5.47 -15.78 10.15
N GLU A 138 6.12 -14.72 9.70
CA GLU A 138 5.79 -13.34 10.03
C GLU A 138 6.22 -12.43 8.86
N PHE A 139 5.23 -11.82 8.20
CA PHE A 139 5.43 -10.92 7.06
C PHE A 139 4.33 -9.85 6.98
N ARG A 140 4.61 -8.76 6.28
CA ARG A 140 3.69 -7.62 6.12
C ARG A 140 3.31 -7.44 4.66
N LEU A 141 2.04 -7.18 4.36
CA LEU A 141 1.59 -6.74 3.05
C LEU A 141 1.47 -5.22 3.04
N ASP A 142 1.99 -4.56 2.00
CA ASP A 142 1.63 -3.17 1.67
C ASP A 142 0.46 -3.16 0.71
N LEU A 143 -0.71 -2.72 1.20
CA LEU A 143 -1.93 -2.69 0.40
C LEU A 143 -2.11 -1.37 -0.37
N ALA A 144 -1.26 -0.36 -0.15
CA ALA A 144 -1.45 0.99 -0.66
C ALA A 144 -1.61 1.03 -2.18
N GLU A 145 -0.69 0.40 -2.91
CA GLU A 145 -0.67 0.32 -4.39
C GLU A 145 -1.79 -0.54 -5.00
N THR A 146 -2.59 -1.21 -4.16
CA THR A 146 -3.65 -2.16 -4.57
C THR A 146 -5.06 -1.77 -4.12
N MET A 147 -5.15 -0.77 -3.24
CA MET A 147 -6.39 -0.38 -2.55
C MET A 147 -6.65 1.13 -2.63
N LEU A 148 -5.63 1.96 -2.90
CA LEU A 148 -5.75 3.41 -3.08
C LEU A 148 -5.38 3.83 -4.50
N THR A 149 -5.93 4.96 -4.94
CA THR A 149 -5.63 5.64 -6.21
C THR A 149 -5.62 7.16 -6.01
N GLY A 150 -5.23 7.93 -7.04
CA GLY A 150 -5.26 9.40 -7.03
C GLY A 150 -4.02 10.13 -6.56
N TRP A 151 -3.12 9.41 -5.88
CA TRP A 151 -1.75 9.87 -5.64
C TRP A 151 -0.92 9.96 -6.95
N GLU A 152 -1.39 9.33 -8.02
CA GLU A 152 -0.76 9.24 -9.34
C GLU A 152 -0.85 10.55 -10.15
N GLY A 153 -1.73 11.49 -9.76
CA GLY A 153 -1.85 12.81 -10.38
C GLY A 153 -2.54 12.84 -11.76
N GLY A 154 -3.19 11.75 -12.17
CA GLY A 154 -4.07 11.75 -13.35
C GLY A 154 -5.44 12.38 -13.05
N PRO A 155 -6.19 12.82 -14.08
CA PRO A 155 -7.56 13.31 -13.91
C PRO A 155 -8.44 12.18 -13.34
N MET A 156 -9.23 12.50 -12.31
CA MET A 156 -10.07 11.54 -11.63
C MET A 156 -11.53 11.98 -11.68
N HIS A 157 -12.41 11.06 -12.08
CA HIS A 157 -13.86 11.29 -12.07
C HIS A 157 -14.47 11.22 -10.65
N VAL A 158 -13.68 10.89 -9.62
CA VAL A 158 -14.14 10.66 -8.24
C VAL A 158 -13.05 11.07 -7.25
N ASN A 159 -13.42 11.75 -6.17
CA ASN A 159 -12.51 12.25 -5.11
C ASN A 159 -12.09 11.14 -4.13
N TRP A 160 -11.12 10.32 -4.53
CA TRP A 160 -10.51 9.28 -3.66
C TRP A 160 -9.61 9.85 -2.55
N MET A 161 -9.16 11.09 -2.71
CA MET A 161 -8.38 11.85 -1.73
C MET A 161 -9.09 13.17 -1.43
N GLU A 162 -9.29 13.46 -0.15
CA GLU A 162 -9.82 14.73 0.37
C GLU A 162 -8.75 15.39 1.25
N ILE A 163 -8.48 16.69 1.05
CA ILE A 163 -7.48 17.45 1.81
C ILE A 163 -8.19 18.55 2.60
N ASP A 164 -8.37 18.31 3.89
CA ASP A 164 -8.92 19.30 4.82
C ASP A 164 -7.77 20.09 5.45
N VAL A 165 -7.77 21.40 5.23
CA VAL A 165 -6.90 22.35 5.94
C VAL A 165 -7.80 23.27 6.76
N ILE A 166 -7.69 23.17 8.08
CA ILE A 166 -8.52 23.94 9.02
C ILE A 166 -8.25 25.44 8.87
N ARG A 167 -9.30 26.21 8.61
CA ARG A 167 -9.27 27.67 8.43
C ARG A 167 -9.73 28.39 9.71
N ASP A 168 -9.47 29.68 9.79
CA ASP A 168 -10.01 30.54 10.86
C ASP A 168 -11.46 30.93 10.54
N GLY A 169 -12.40 30.06 10.93
CA GLY A 169 -13.83 30.28 10.72
C GLY A 169 -14.66 29.01 10.93
N ASP A 170 -14.10 27.84 10.59
CA ASP A 170 -14.81 26.55 10.46
C ASP A 170 -15.46 25.98 11.74
N GLU A 171 -15.42 26.69 12.87
CA GLU A 171 -15.80 26.24 14.22
C GLU A 171 -15.11 24.97 14.77
N ILE A 172 -14.31 24.26 13.96
CA ILE A 172 -13.56 23.06 14.35
C ILE A 172 -12.51 23.43 15.41
N SER A 173 -12.56 22.72 16.54
CA SER A 173 -11.58 22.81 17.63
C SER A 173 -10.32 22.03 17.27
N ALA A 174 -9.22 22.75 17.06
CA ALA A 174 -7.94 22.17 16.68
C ALA A 174 -6.78 22.86 17.40
N TYR A 175 -5.59 22.26 17.39
CA TYR A 175 -4.42 22.90 18.00
C TYR A 175 -3.86 23.96 17.04
N ARG A 176 -4.07 25.24 17.39
CA ARG A 176 -3.70 26.42 16.58
C ARG A 176 -2.54 27.20 17.22
N GLY A 177 -1.47 26.53 17.65
CA GLY A 177 -0.39 27.14 18.48
C GLY A 177 -0.74 27.20 19.98
N GLY A 178 -1.71 26.40 20.41
CA GLY A 178 -2.15 26.27 21.79
C GLY A 178 -1.57 25.04 22.50
N ILE A 179 -1.70 25.01 23.82
CA ILE A 179 -1.56 23.79 24.66
C ILE A 179 -2.85 22.96 24.59
N MET A 180 -3.98 23.65 24.42
CA MET A 180 -5.32 23.08 24.23
C MET A 180 -5.85 23.43 22.84
N GLN A 181 -6.82 22.66 22.37
CA GLN A 181 -7.53 22.96 21.13
C GLN A 181 -8.31 24.27 21.24
N SER A 182 -8.35 25.06 20.16
CA SER A 182 -9.14 26.28 20.06
C SER A 182 -9.83 26.39 18.70
N ARG A 183 -11.01 27.02 18.70
CA ARG A 183 -11.74 27.38 17.46
C ARG A 183 -11.13 28.58 16.75
N VAL A 184 -10.46 29.46 17.50
CA VAL A 184 -9.87 30.71 17.02
C VAL A 184 -8.37 30.69 17.24
N TYR A 185 -7.60 31.16 16.26
CA TYR A 185 -6.17 31.41 16.41
C TYR A 185 -5.92 32.56 17.41
N LYS A 186 -4.98 32.37 18.33
CA LYS A 186 -4.51 33.44 19.23
C LYS A 186 -3.05 33.71 18.92
N ALA A 187 -2.78 34.84 18.28
CA ALA A 187 -1.41 35.26 18.00
C ALA A 187 -0.57 35.24 19.29
N PRO A 188 0.69 34.79 19.23
CA PRO A 188 1.56 34.81 20.39
C PRO A 188 1.67 36.27 20.87
N LYS A 189 1.49 36.48 22.18
CA LYS A 189 1.75 37.79 22.79
C LYS A 189 3.24 38.09 22.63
N ALA A 190 3.59 38.83 21.60
CA ALA A 190 4.91 39.46 21.50
C ALA A 190 5.17 40.16 22.84
N ARG A 191 6.33 39.90 23.44
CA ARG A 191 6.78 40.71 24.58
C ARG A 191 6.76 42.14 24.08
N ARG A 192 5.98 43.01 24.72
CA ARG A 192 5.75 44.39 24.28
C ARG A 192 7.10 45.10 24.12
N ALA A 193 7.62 45.11 22.91
CA ALA A 193 8.44 46.20 22.44
C ALA A 193 7.49 47.39 22.42
N LEU A 194 7.76 48.34 23.32
CA LEU A 194 7.09 49.63 23.33
C LEU A 194 7.56 50.36 22.07
N ASP A 195 6.72 50.47 21.04
CA ASP A 195 6.60 51.78 20.39
C ASP A 195 5.34 52.01 19.56
N HIS A 196 5.02 53.30 19.51
CA HIS A 196 4.14 54.06 18.61
C HIS A 196 2.83 53.49 18.05
N THR A 197 1.76 54.14 18.51
CA THR A 197 0.52 54.38 17.76
C THR A 197 0.79 55.09 16.43
N VAL A 198 0.24 54.55 15.35
CA VAL A 198 -0.18 55.30 14.17
C VAL A 198 -1.50 54.71 13.70
N ASP A 199 -2.57 55.50 13.76
CA ASP A 199 -3.85 55.16 13.14
C ASP A 199 -3.67 55.09 11.62
N SER A 200 -4.27 54.09 10.98
CA SER A 200 -4.57 54.17 9.55
C SER A 200 -5.81 53.34 9.26
N ASP A 201 -6.94 54.04 9.13
CA ASP A 201 -8.17 53.49 8.58
C ASP A 201 -7.90 52.87 7.20
N ALA A 202 -8.16 51.58 7.08
CA ALA A 202 -8.13 50.83 5.82
C ALA A 202 -9.40 50.00 5.63
N ALA A 203 -10.51 50.48 6.19
CA ALA A 203 -11.83 49.86 6.14
C ALA A 203 -12.81 50.73 5.33
N LEU A 204 -12.46 51.08 4.08
CA LEU A 204 -13.37 51.78 3.18
C LEU A 204 -12.99 51.68 1.68
N LEU A 205 -13.03 50.47 1.13
CA LEU A 205 -13.29 50.26 -0.30
C LEU A 205 -14.30 49.12 -0.47
N GLY A 206 -15.55 49.51 -0.77
CA GLY A 206 -16.61 48.61 -1.23
C GLY A 206 -16.48 48.28 -2.73
N PRO A 207 -17.32 47.37 -3.26
CA PRO A 207 -17.02 46.67 -4.50
C PRO A 207 -17.83 47.16 -5.70
N ASP A 208 -17.16 47.71 -6.72
CA ASP A 208 -17.77 48.11 -8.00
C ASP A 208 -17.09 47.38 -9.18
N ALA A 209 -17.70 46.29 -9.67
CA ALA A 209 -17.49 45.75 -11.02
C ALA A 209 -18.52 44.68 -11.37
N GLU A 210 -19.61 45.07 -12.05
CA GLU A 210 -20.42 44.11 -12.82
C GLU A 210 -19.68 43.71 -14.09
N ALA A 211 -19.54 42.40 -14.33
CA ALA A 211 -19.23 41.85 -15.64
C ALA A 211 -19.83 40.45 -15.75
N GLY A 212 -21.01 40.33 -16.38
CA GLY A 212 -21.63 39.04 -16.65
C GLY A 212 -20.90 38.31 -17.77
N ILE A 213 -20.53 37.05 -17.53
CA ILE A 213 -20.10 36.09 -18.55
C ILE A 213 -20.77 34.75 -18.19
N ASP A 214 -21.73 34.31 -19.00
CA ASP A 214 -22.28 32.96 -18.92
C ASP A 214 -21.26 31.97 -19.54
N ALA A 215 -20.63 31.13 -18.72
CA ALA A 215 -19.84 29.98 -19.17
C ALA A 215 -19.71 28.89 -18.07
N ASP A 216 -20.21 27.68 -18.37
CA ASP A 216 -19.76 26.37 -17.87
C ASP A 216 -19.33 26.22 -16.40
N ILE A 217 -20.31 26.34 -15.49
CA ILE A 217 -20.17 26.24 -14.01
C ILE A 217 -19.94 24.79 -13.54
N GLN A 218 -18.80 24.19 -13.89
CA GLN A 218 -18.39 22.88 -13.31
C GLN A 218 -16.88 22.63 -13.20
N GLU A 219 -16.01 23.42 -13.85
CA GLU A 219 -14.55 23.25 -13.75
C GLU A 219 -13.86 24.30 -12.85
N GLU A 220 -14.39 25.52 -12.71
CA GLU A 220 -13.74 26.60 -11.93
C GLU A 220 -13.76 26.39 -10.40
N GLU A 221 -14.82 25.77 -9.83
CA GLU A 221 -14.95 25.57 -8.38
C GLU A 221 -13.81 24.72 -7.78
N GLN A 222 -13.26 23.77 -8.54
CA GLN A 222 -12.20 22.89 -8.04
C GLN A 222 -10.86 23.64 -7.92
N ASP A 223 -10.53 24.50 -8.88
CA ASP A 223 -9.30 25.28 -8.84
C ASP A 223 -9.35 26.36 -7.76
N GLU A 224 -10.47 27.06 -7.57
CA GLU A 224 -10.64 27.99 -6.45
C GLU A 224 -10.51 27.30 -5.08
N ALA A 225 -11.16 26.15 -4.90
CA ALA A 225 -11.07 25.38 -3.66
C ALA A 225 -9.63 24.93 -3.36
N VAL A 226 -8.90 24.46 -4.37
CA VAL A 226 -7.50 24.05 -4.25
C VAL A 226 -6.58 25.24 -3.96
N VAL A 227 -6.78 26.39 -4.60
CA VAL A 227 -6.04 27.63 -4.30
C VAL A 227 -6.24 28.03 -2.84
N ASN A 228 -7.49 28.09 -2.38
CA ASN A 228 -7.85 28.45 -1.01
C ASN A 228 -7.25 27.49 0.05
N ILE A 229 -7.23 26.17 -0.21
CA ILE A 229 -6.53 25.19 0.63
C ILE A 229 -5.01 25.48 0.73
N ASN A 230 -4.38 25.84 -0.39
CA ASN A 230 -2.95 26.16 -0.42
C ASN A 230 -2.64 27.47 0.33
N ASP A 231 -3.48 28.49 0.19
CA ASP A 231 -3.31 29.77 0.89
C ASP A 231 -3.52 29.65 2.40
N ALA A 232 -4.55 28.90 2.83
CA ALA A 232 -4.74 28.56 4.23
C ALA A 232 -3.51 27.82 4.79
N LEU A 233 -2.99 26.82 4.08
CA LEU A 233 -1.79 26.08 4.49
C LEU A 233 -0.55 26.98 4.58
N LYS A 234 -0.36 27.90 3.63
CA LYS A 234 0.74 28.87 3.61
C LYS A 234 0.68 29.83 4.78
N LEU A 235 -0.50 30.38 5.08
CA LEU A 235 -0.76 31.23 6.24
C LEU A 235 -0.38 30.52 7.56
N TRP A 236 -0.70 29.22 7.67
CA TRP A 236 -0.33 28.42 8.83
C TRP A 236 1.17 28.13 8.93
N CYS A 237 1.85 27.88 7.82
CA CYS A 237 3.31 27.73 7.79
C CYS A 237 4.01 29.04 8.23
N GLU A 238 3.52 30.19 7.78
CA GLU A 238 4.01 31.51 8.20
C GLU A 238 3.80 31.77 9.70
N ARG A 239 2.62 31.44 10.24
CA ARG A 239 2.33 31.52 11.68
C ARG A 239 3.22 30.59 12.51
N PHE A 240 3.45 29.36 12.02
CA PHE A 240 4.34 28.41 12.68
C PHE A 240 5.78 28.93 12.73
N CYS A 241 6.32 29.47 11.64
CA CYS A 241 7.65 30.07 11.62
C CYS A 241 7.73 31.29 12.55
N SER A 242 6.71 32.15 12.53
CA SER A 242 6.64 33.40 13.32
C SER A 242 6.43 33.21 14.83
N ASP A 243 6.00 32.04 15.30
CA ASP A 243 5.83 31.78 16.74
C ASP A 243 7.19 31.73 17.47
N PRO A 244 7.46 32.62 18.45
CA PRO A 244 8.70 32.62 19.22
C PRO A 244 8.80 31.46 20.23
N ALA A 245 7.81 30.57 20.33
CA ALA A 245 7.87 29.40 21.20
C ALA A 245 9.03 28.46 20.84
N SER A 246 9.84 28.11 21.84
CA SER A 246 11.01 27.23 21.68
C SER A 246 10.64 25.75 21.48
N VAL A 247 9.47 25.33 21.96
CA VAL A 247 8.94 23.97 21.80
C VAL A 247 7.62 24.06 21.03
N LYS A 248 7.71 24.04 19.71
CA LYS A 248 6.58 23.95 18.77
C LYS A 248 6.65 22.68 17.91
N SER A 249 5.47 22.17 17.52
CA SER A 249 5.30 20.98 16.69
C SER A 249 4.21 21.21 15.64
N PHE A 250 4.53 21.00 14.36
CA PHE A 250 3.57 21.02 13.25
C PHE A 250 3.28 19.58 12.85
N THR A 251 2.02 19.14 12.99
CA THR A 251 1.60 17.78 12.67
C THR A 251 0.53 17.79 11.58
N ILE A 252 0.69 16.90 10.61
CA ILE A 252 -0.36 16.54 9.66
C ILE A 252 -0.75 15.08 9.87
N TYR A 253 -2.02 14.78 9.59
CA TYR A 253 -2.60 13.46 9.77
C TYR A 253 -3.10 12.90 8.45
N ARG A 254 -2.96 11.59 8.26
CA ARG A 254 -3.52 10.84 7.13
C ARG A 254 -4.41 9.73 7.68
N GLU A 255 -5.66 9.70 7.25
CA GLU A 255 -6.65 8.74 7.68
C GLU A 255 -7.10 7.86 6.50
N LEU A 256 -7.24 6.55 6.73
CA LEU A 256 -7.91 5.65 5.81
C LEU A 256 -9.37 5.46 6.19
N LYS A 257 -10.30 5.64 5.24
CA LYS A 257 -11.73 5.35 5.37
C LYS A 257 -12.21 4.33 4.33
N GLY A 258 -13.37 3.71 4.59
CA GLY A 258 -14.05 2.81 3.65
C GLY A 258 -13.33 1.48 3.40
N PHE A 259 -12.79 0.81 4.44
CA PHE A 259 -12.13 -0.49 4.27
C PHE A 259 -12.59 -1.53 5.31
N ASP A 260 -13.22 -2.62 4.86
CA ASP A 260 -13.54 -3.75 5.72
C ASP A 260 -12.35 -4.69 5.95
N ARG A 261 -11.70 -4.48 7.10
CA ARG A 261 -10.62 -5.32 7.63
C ARG A 261 -11.06 -6.76 7.94
N GLN A 262 -12.35 -7.04 8.19
CA GLN A 262 -12.82 -8.37 8.57
C GLN A 262 -13.01 -9.27 7.33
N ALA A 263 -13.66 -8.78 6.28
CA ALA A 263 -13.79 -9.50 5.01
C ALA A 263 -12.43 -10.00 4.48
N MET A 264 -11.43 -9.11 4.41
CA MET A 264 -10.10 -9.48 3.91
C MET A 264 -9.42 -10.53 4.81
N ARG A 265 -9.50 -10.39 6.14
CA ARG A 265 -8.92 -11.33 7.10
C ARG A 265 -9.48 -12.74 6.93
N ASN A 266 -10.80 -12.88 6.87
CA ASN A 266 -11.48 -14.17 6.79
C ASN A 266 -11.07 -14.96 5.53
N ILE A 267 -10.92 -14.28 4.39
CA ILE A 267 -10.50 -14.89 3.12
C ILE A 267 -9.01 -15.26 3.14
N LEU A 268 -8.15 -14.41 3.70
CA LEU A 268 -6.72 -14.76 3.86
C LEU A 268 -6.51 -15.92 4.85
N ASP A 269 -7.29 -15.97 5.94
CA ASP A 269 -7.26 -17.10 6.89
C ASP A 269 -7.72 -18.40 6.23
N SER A 270 -8.77 -18.38 5.39
CA SER A 270 -9.21 -19.58 4.67
C SER A 270 -8.12 -20.09 3.72
N HIS A 271 -7.46 -19.20 3.00
CA HIS A 271 -6.35 -19.52 2.10
C HIS A 271 -5.06 -20.00 2.79
N ILE A 272 -4.78 -19.55 4.02
CA ILE A 272 -3.67 -20.09 4.82
C ILE A 272 -4.04 -21.48 5.38
N ARG A 273 -5.30 -21.69 5.79
CA ARG A 273 -5.81 -22.99 6.23
C ARG A 273 -5.84 -24.03 5.10
N GLU A 274 -6.04 -23.58 3.86
CA GLU A 274 -5.93 -24.39 2.63
C GLU A 274 -4.54 -25.03 2.48
N LEU A 275 -3.48 -24.45 3.05
CA LEU A 275 -2.13 -25.04 3.13
C LEU A 275 -1.99 -26.08 4.26
N ASN A 276 -3.11 -26.54 4.85
CA ASN A 276 -3.15 -27.43 6.02
C ASN A 276 -2.35 -26.90 7.23
N TYR A 277 -2.32 -25.57 7.39
CA TYR A 277 -1.76 -24.92 8.58
C TYR A 277 -2.73 -25.05 9.76
N ARG A 278 -2.24 -25.58 10.88
CA ARG A 278 -3.03 -25.95 12.07
C ARG A 278 -2.79 -25.04 13.28
N GLY A 279 -1.91 -24.06 13.14
CA GLY A 279 -1.56 -23.15 14.23
C GLY A 279 -2.54 -21.99 14.37
N THR A 280 -2.22 -21.10 15.29
CA THR A 280 -2.91 -19.82 15.41
C THR A 280 -2.42 -18.86 14.33
N ILE A 281 -3.35 -18.16 13.68
CA ILE A 281 -3.05 -17.08 12.73
C ILE A 281 -3.50 -15.78 13.38
N ASN A 282 -2.60 -14.79 13.44
CA ASN A 282 -2.86 -13.47 13.96
C ASN A 282 -2.61 -12.45 12.84
N GLN A 283 -3.66 -11.73 12.42
CA GLN A 283 -3.57 -10.70 11.40
C GLN A 283 -3.76 -9.31 12.03
N HIS A 284 -2.73 -8.45 12.03
CA HIS A 284 -2.80 -7.09 12.57
C HIS A 284 -2.75 -6.04 11.46
N PHE A 285 -3.82 -5.24 11.35
CA PHE A 285 -3.88 -4.12 10.41
C PHE A 285 -3.36 -2.83 11.06
N SER A 286 -2.45 -2.14 10.40
CA SER A 286 -1.83 -0.90 10.86
C SER A 286 -1.74 0.13 9.73
N GLN A 287 -1.88 1.42 10.05
CA GLN A 287 -1.74 2.52 9.09
C GLN A 287 -0.35 3.14 9.24
N ALA A 288 0.57 2.80 8.34
CA ALA A 288 1.89 3.40 8.26
C ALA A 288 1.84 4.78 7.58
N HIS A 289 2.77 5.65 7.99
CA HIS A 289 2.82 7.07 7.67
C HIS A 289 1.50 7.82 7.92
N SER A 290 0.74 7.43 8.96
CA SER A 290 -0.53 8.06 9.35
C SER A 290 -0.36 9.43 10.02
N SER A 291 0.85 9.77 10.47
CA SER A 291 1.17 11.12 10.92
C SER A 291 2.59 11.53 10.53
N VAL A 292 2.75 12.82 10.25
CA VAL A 292 4.03 13.47 10.00
C VAL A 292 4.13 14.64 10.97
N THR A 293 5.16 14.67 11.80
CA THR A 293 5.40 15.75 12.77
C THR A 293 6.75 16.40 12.53
N VAL A 294 6.74 17.72 12.30
CA VAL A 294 7.93 18.57 12.27
C VAL A 294 8.06 19.24 13.64
N TYR A 295 9.14 18.95 14.35
CA TYR A 295 9.48 19.56 15.62
C TYR A 295 10.49 20.68 15.44
N SER A 296 10.32 21.73 16.25
CA SER A 296 11.35 22.77 16.43
C SER A 296 12.69 22.18 16.92
N PRO A 297 13.83 22.73 16.45
CA PRO A 297 15.18 22.26 16.78
C PRO A 297 15.58 22.67 18.20
N HIS A 298 14.91 22.10 19.20
CA HIS A 298 15.13 22.38 20.62
C HIS A 298 15.59 21.12 21.36
N TRP A 299 16.37 21.31 22.43
CA TRP A 299 16.95 20.20 23.18
C TRP A 299 15.89 19.29 23.81
N ILE A 300 14.75 19.83 24.30
CA ILE A 300 13.60 19.00 24.74
C ILE A 300 13.09 18.08 23.62
N ASN A 301 12.97 18.57 22.39
CA ASN A 301 12.46 17.75 21.28
C ASN A 301 13.46 16.65 20.92
N ARG A 302 14.75 16.98 20.86
CA ARG A 302 15.83 15.99 20.63
C ARG A 302 15.93 14.96 21.76
N LEU A 303 15.69 15.35 23.01
CA LEU A 303 15.65 14.43 24.16
C LEU A 303 14.45 13.47 24.05
N ARG A 304 13.25 13.99 23.76
CA ARG A 304 12.01 13.20 23.64
C ARG A 304 12.10 12.14 22.54
N THR A 305 12.75 12.42 21.42
CA THR A 305 12.93 11.47 20.31
C THR A 305 13.97 10.37 20.63
N ASN A 306 14.75 10.50 21.71
CA ASN A 306 15.80 9.54 22.04
C ASN A 306 15.32 8.46 23.04
N THR A 307 15.29 7.21 22.60
CA THR A 307 14.90 6.02 23.39
C THR A 307 15.70 5.87 24.68
N PHE A 308 16.99 6.24 24.71
CA PHE A 308 17.79 6.17 25.94
C PHE A 308 17.33 7.16 27.01
N VAL A 309 16.88 8.35 26.60
CA VAL A 309 16.37 9.36 27.52
C VAL A 309 15.01 8.93 28.07
N TRP A 310 14.18 8.31 27.23
CA TRP A 310 12.92 7.69 27.68
C TRP A 310 13.17 6.65 28.79
N TRP A 311 14.10 5.71 28.58
CA TRP A 311 14.47 4.73 29.62
C TRP A 311 15.03 5.38 30.88
N LEU A 312 15.89 6.40 30.76
CA LEU A 312 16.43 7.14 31.91
C LEU A 312 15.33 7.84 32.72
N VAL A 313 14.37 8.49 32.05
CA VAL A 313 13.21 9.13 32.70
C VAL A 313 12.30 8.11 33.39
N VAL A 314 12.15 6.91 32.81
CA VAL A 314 11.39 5.80 33.41
C VAL A 314 12.10 5.24 34.65
N ILE A 315 13.40 4.96 34.57
CA ILE A 315 14.19 4.41 35.68
C ILE A 315 14.27 5.39 36.86
N LEU A 316 14.47 6.69 36.58
CA LEU A 316 14.52 7.73 37.60
C LEU A 316 13.11 8.22 38.05
N GLN A 317 12.03 7.58 37.57
CA GLN A 317 10.64 7.90 37.91
C GLN A 317 10.23 9.37 37.63
N LEU A 318 11.02 10.07 36.81
CA LEU A 318 10.83 11.49 36.47
C LEU A 318 9.63 11.74 35.55
N TRP A 319 8.95 10.68 35.07
CA TRP A 319 7.80 10.79 34.16
C TRP A 319 6.69 11.70 34.72
N ILE A 320 6.50 11.71 36.04
CA ILE A 320 5.42 12.49 36.70
C ILE A 320 5.62 13.99 36.50
N ILE A 321 6.86 14.46 36.38
CA ILE A 321 7.20 15.88 36.22
C ILE A 321 7.48 16.22 34.74
N THR A 322 8.21 15.36 34.02
CA THR A 322 8.62 15.65 32.65
C THR A 322 7.44 15.71 31.68
N TRP A 323 6.44 14.84 31.82
CA TRP A 323 5.29 14.83 30.91
C TRP A 323 4.40 16.09 31.04
N PRO A 324 3.97 16.54 32.24
CA PRO A 324 3.25 17.80 32.39
C PRO A 324 4.05 19.03 31.93
N VAL A 325 5.37 19.07 32.17
CA VAL A 325 6.23 20.17 31.71
C VAL A 325 6.31 20.20 30.18
N ILE A 326 6.54 19.07 29.53
CA ILE A 326 6.54 18.99 28.05
C ILE A 326 5.18 19.39 27.50
N TRP A 327 4.08 18.91 28.07
CA TRP A 327 2.72 19.25 27.64
C TRP A 327 2.43 20.75 27.77
N LEU A 328 2.83 21.39 28.86
CA LEU A 328 2.62 22.83 29.08
C LEU A 328 3.52 23.71 28.20
N MET A 329 4.71 23.24 27.84
CA MET A 329 5.63 23.98 26.96
C MET A 329 5.30 23.80 25.46
N GLU A 330 4.72 22.68 25.06
CA GLU A 330 4.54 22.32 23.65
C GLU A 330 3.40 23.09 22.98
N LYS A 331 3.76 23.91 21.99
CA LYS A 331 2.81 24.54 21.07
C LYS A 331 2.50 23.63 19.91
N ARG A 332 1.29 23.07 19.91
CA ARG A 332 0.83 22.15 18.86
C ARG A 332 0.12 22.91 17.74
N TYR A 333 0.45 22.53 16.52
CA TYR A 333 -0.17 22.98 15.29
C TYR A 333 -0.67 21.72 14.57
N GLU A 334 -1.96 21.40 14.71
CA GLU A 334 -2.63 20.26 14.09
C GLU A 334 -3.72 20.80 13.16
N ILE A 335 -3.42 20.86 11.87
CA ILE A 335 -4.10 21.78 10.94
C ILE A 335 -4.57 21.10 9.66
N ALA A 336 -3.76 20.18 9.13
CA ALA A 336 -4.03 19.54 7.85
C ALA A 336 -4.24 18.04 8.02
N PHE A 337 -5.32 17.56 7.43
CA PHE A 337 -5.81 16.19 7.48
C PHE A 337 -6.06 15.74 6.05
N THR A 338 -5.53 14.58 5.65
CA THR A 338 -5.87 13.97 4.36
C THR A 338 -6.66 12.70 4.58
N ARG A 339 -7.86 12.61 4.02
CA ARG A 339 -8.66 11.38 4.02
C ARG A 339 -8.44 10.65 2.71
N TRP A 340 -8.12 9.37 2.82
CA TRP A 340 -7.96 8.45 1.71
C TRP A 340 -9.09 7.43 1.78
N ASN A 341 -9.92 7.40 0.74
CA ASN A 341 -11.10 6.55 0.69
C ASN A 341 -10.78 5.31 -0.13
N ALA A 342 -10.85 4.12 0.48
CA ALA A 342 -10.71 2.84 -0.22
C ALA A 342 -12.02 2.44 -0.92
N SER A 343 -13.13 2.61 -0.21
CA SER A 343 -14.49 2.62 -0.75
C SER A 343 -15.12 4.00 -0.58
N LEU A 344 -15.95 4.38 -1.54
CA LEU A 344 -16.88 5.49 -1.47
C LEU A 344 -18.29 4.93 -1.64
N ASP A 345 -19.19 5.36 -0.75
CA ASP A 345 -20.61 5.07 -0.85
C ASP A 345 -21.23 6.31 -1.55
N PRO A 346 -21.55 6.24 -2.85
CA PRO A 346 -21.77 7.44 -3.68
C PRO A 346 -23.08 8.20 -3.38
N ASN A 347 -23.91 7.69 -2.47
CA ASN A 347 -25.08 8.40 -1.95
C ASN A 347 -25.40 7.88 -0.55
N ALA A 348 -25.30 8.72 0.48
CA ALA A 348 -25.55 8.31 1.87
C ALA A 348 -27.01 7.85 2.11
N ASP A 349 -27.94 8.29 1.25
CA ASP A 349 -29.38 7.98 1.33
C ASP A 349 -29.81 6.80 0.43
N SER A 350 -28.88 6.12 -0.27
CA SER A 350 -29.24 4.98 -1.13
C SER A 350 -28.21 3.87 -1.06
N SER A 351 -28.67 2.64 -0.81
CA SER A 351 -27.86 1.42 -0.67
C SER A 351 -27.29 0.90 -1.99
N LEU A 352 -26.88 1.81 -2.88
CA LEU A 352 -26.28 1.53 -4.18
C LEU A 352 -24.78 1.23 -4.03
N ILE A 353 -24.32 0.35 -4.92
CA ILE A 353 -23.04 -0.35 -4.93
C ILE A 353 -21.88 0.57 -4.50
N LYS A 354 -21.13 0.14 -3.47
CA LYS A 354 -19.89 0.78 -3.05
C LYS A 354 -18.90 0.86 -4.21
N CYS A 355 -18.41 2.05 -4.51
CA CYS A 355 -17.35 2.24 -5.48
C CYS A 355 -15.99 2.04 -4.79
N TYR A 356 -15.10 1.22 -5.34
CA TYR A 356 -13.76 0.99 -4.78
C TYR A 356 -12.69 1.65 -5.64
N ALA A 357 -11.65 2.18 -5.02
CA ALA A 357 -10.65 3.03 -5.69
C ALA A 357 -9.95 2.34 -6.89
N GLN A 358 -9.80 1.01 -6.85
CA GLN A 358 -9.25 0.17 -7.93
C GLN A 358 -10.28 -0.78 -8.56
N ASN A 359 -11.59 -0.49 -8.43
CA ASN A 359 -12.70 -1.36 -8.87
C ASN A 359 -12.61 -2.80 -8.30
N ARG A 360 -12.02 -2.95 -7.10
CA ARG A 360 -11.84 -4.22 -6.38
C ARG A 360 -12.42 -4.11 -4.98
N ASN A 361 -13.45 -4.89 -4.71
CA ASN A 361 -14.01 -5.08 -3.37
C ASN A 361 -12.95 -5.74 -2.45
N GLU A 362 -13.09 -5.64 -1.13
CA GLU A 362 -12.12 -6.21 -0.18
C GLU A 362 -11.95 -7.74 -0.33
N SER A 363 -12.99 -8.44 -0.78
CA SER A 363 -12.93 -9.87 -1.11
C SER A 363 -12.06 -10.16 -2.33
N ALA A 364 -12.32 -9.47 -3.45
CA ALA A 364 -11.51 -9.59 -4.67
C ALA A 364 -10.05 -9.14 -4.43
N LEU A 365 -9.83 -8.17 -3.55
CA LEU A 365 -8.50 -7.77 -3.10
C LEU A 365 -7.81 -8.89 -2.30
N ALA A 366 -8.54 -9.57 -1.40
CA ALA A 366 -8.00 -10.70 -0.64
C ALA A 366 -7.65 -11.89 -1.54
N GLU A 367 -8.52 -12.24 -2.50
CA GLU A 367 -8.28 -13.27 -3.52
C GLU A 367 -7.05 -12.94 -4.38
N TRP A 368 -6.89 -11.67 -4.77
CA TRP A 368 -5.73 -11.21 -5.54
C TRP A 368 -4.41 -11.32 -4.76
N TRP A 369 -4.43 -11.06 -3.45
CA TRP A 369 -3.27 -11.23 -2.57
C TRP A 369 -3.01 -12.68 -2.16
N ALA A 370 -4.01 -13.57 -2.23
CA ALA A 370 -3.94 -14.93 -1.69
C ALA A 370 -2.77 -15.77 -2.23
N PRO A 371 -2.42 -15.78 -3.55
CA PRO A 371 -1.25 -16.50 -4.05
C PRO A 371 0.06 -16.10 -3.36
N ALA A 372 0.27 -14.79 -3.14
CA ALA A 372 1.48 -14.25 -2.52
C ALA A 372 1.53 -14.57 -1.01
N VAL A 373 0.39 -14.46 -0.33
CA VAL A 373 0.24 -14.84 1.09
C VAL A 373 0.51 -16.32 1.29
N LYS A 374 -0.06 -17.19 0.43
CA LYS A 374 0.19 -18.63 0.46
C LYS A 374 1.68 -18.94 0.27
N GLN A 375 2.32 -18.34 -0.74
CA GLN A 375 3.75 -18.52 -0.99
C GLN A 375 4.61 -18.04 0.19
N ALA A 376 4.32 -16.87 0.76
CA ALA A 376 5.10 -16.31 1.87
C ALA A 376 4.95 -17.12 3.18
N ALA A 377 3.75 -17.63 3.46
CA ALA A 377 3.50 -18.54 4.57
C ALA A 377 4.22 -19.88 4.36
N TRP A 378 4.09 -20.49 3.17
CA TRP A 378 4.74 -21.78 2.85
C TRP A 378 6.26 -21.70 2.90
N THR A 379 6.85 -20.63 2.36
CA THR A 379 8.29 -20.37 2.41
C THR A 379 8.80 -19.93 3.80
N ARG A 380 7.92 -19.90 4.82
CA ARG A 380 8.21 -19.51 6.20
C ARG A 380 9.00 -18.21 6.29
N ARG A 381 8.57 -17.18 5.55
CA ARG A 381 9.17 -15.84 5.66
C ARG A 381 8.98 -15.34 7.09
N SER A 382 10.08 -15.07 7.78
CA SER A 382 10.11 -14.58 9.16
C SER A 382 11.19 -13.50 9.29
N GLY A 383 10.89 -12.43 10.02
CA GLY A 383 11.75 -11.24 10.19
C GLY A 383 11.09 -9.92 9.75
N ASP A 384 11.47 -8.83 10.41
CA ASP A 384 10.80 -7.51 10.32
C ASP A 384 10.78 -6.89 8.91
N ASN A 385 11.76 -7.22 8.07
CA ASN A 385 11.93 -6.67 6.72
C ASN A 385 11.18 -7.45 5.63
N ASN A 386 10.37 -8.46 5.96
CA ASN A 386 9.58 -9.22 4.99
C ASN A 386 8.33 -8.44 4.55
N LEU A 387 8.53 -7.42 3.72
CA LEU A 387 7.48 -6.69 3.04
C LEU A 387 7.08 -7.40 1.74
N LEU A 388 5.80 -7.71 1.59
CA LEU A 388 5.17 -8.09 0.34
C LEU A 388 4.59 -6.84 -0.32
N THR A 389 5.06 -6.56 -1.52
CA THR A 389 4.64 -5.45 -2.38
C THR A 389 3.72 -5.94 -3.49
N ARG A 390 3.04 -5.02 -4.19
CA ARG A 390 2.20 -5.34 -5.34
C ARG A 390 2.93 -6.20 -6.38
N LEU A 391 4.20 -5.89 -6.65
CA LEU A 391 5.05 -6.63 -7.59
C LEU A 391 5.35 -8.08 -7.14
N ASP A 392 5.28 -8.38 -5.84
CA ASP A 392 5.41 -9.75 -5.35
C ASP A 392 4.17 -10.57 -5.66
N ALA A 393 2.98 -9.97 -5.57
CA ALA A 393 1.72 -10.61 -5.90
C ALA A 393 1.50 -10.74 -7.41
N GLU A 394 1.79 -9.70 -8.20
CA GLU A 394 1.73 -9.78 -9.68
C GLU A 394 2.62 -10.89 -10.24
N ARG A 395 3.77 -11.16 -9.62
CA ARG A 395 4.69 -12.25 -10.02
C ARG A 395 4.16 -13.67 -9.83
N VAL A 396 3.18 -13.86 -8.95
CA VAL A 396 2.61 -15.17 -8.61
C VAL A 396 1.12 -15.27 -8.93
N GLN A 397 0.54 -14.23 -9.52
CA GLN A 397 -0.85 -14.20 -9.93
C GLN A 397 -1.09 -15.23 -11.05
N GLY A 398 -2.17 -16.02 -10.94
CA GLY A 398 -2.53 -17.05 -11.91
C GLY A 398 -1.85 -18.41 -11.73
N MET A 399 -0.94 -18.56 -10.76
CA MET A 399 -0.38 -19.86 -10.39
C MET A 399 -1.35 -20.65 -9.50
N SER A 400 -1.46 -21.97 -9.72
CA SER A 400 -2.20 -22.86 -8.80
C SER A 400 -1.46 -23.02 -7.46
N THR A 401 -2.15 -23.51 -6.43
CA THR A 401 -1.53 -23.78 -5.12
C THR A 401 -0.34 -24.73 -5.19
N GLU A 402 -0.46 -25.81 -5.96
CA GLU A 402 0.61 -26.78 -6.21
C GLU A 402 1.79 -26.13 -6.94
N GLN A 403 1.52 -25.28 -7.94
CA GLN A 403 2.56 -24.51 -8.62
C GLN A 403 3.26 -23.53 -7.68
N LEU A 404 2.53 -22.85 -6.78
CA LEU A 404 3.10 -21.93 -5.77
C LEU A 404 4.00 -22.65 -4.75
N ILE A 405 3.61 -23.86 -4.34
CA ILE A 405 4.39 -24.72 -3.43
C ILE A 405 5.72 -25.13 -4.07
N ASN A 406 5.68 -25.47 -5.35
CA ASN A 406 6.85 -25.86 -6.15
C ASN A 406 7.64 -24.65 -6.70
N PHE A 407 7.08 -23.43 -6.65
CA PHE A 407 7.70 -22.23 -7.16
C PHE A 407 8.88 -21.82 -6.27
N ARG A 408 10.10 -22.11 -6.74
CA ARG A 408 11.31 -21.48 -6.20
C ARG A 408 11.37 -20.03 -6.68
N PRO A 409 11.36 -19.03 -5.78
CA PRO A 409 11.68 -17.66 -6.18
C PRO A 409 13.04 -17.64 -6.86
N ARG A 410 13.16 -16.93 -7.99
CA ARG A 410 14.44 -16.71 -8.67
C ARG A 410 15.45 -16.18 -7.64
N GLU A 411 16.46 -17.00 -7.36
CA GLU A 411 17.42 -16.72 -6.30
C GLU A 411 18.16 -15.43 -6.64
N SER A 412 18.33 -14.55 -5.65
CA SER A 412 19.17 -13.37 -5.82
C SER A 412 20.60 -13.80 -6.13
N ASP A 413 21.32 -13.08 -6.99
CA ASP A 413 22.66 -13.45 -7.44
C ASP A 413 23.63 -13.70 -6.27
N ALA A 414 23.46 -13.01 -5.15
CA ALA A 414 24.19 -13.24 -3.90
C ALA A 414 23.98 -14.63 -3.26
N GLU A 415 22.80 -15.24 -3.39
CA GLU A 415 22.52 -16.60 -2.89
C GLU A 415 23.00 -17.67 -3.88
N LEU A 416 22.98 -17.38 -5.19
CA LEU A 416 23.64 -18.20 -6.22
C LEU A 416 25.16 -18.22 -6.02
N GLU A 417 25.80 -17.06 -5.89
CA GLU A 417 27.22 -16.92 -5.60
C GLU A 417 27.61 -17.59 -4.26
N ARG A 418 26.75 -17.46 -3.23
CA ARG A 418 26.94 -18.16 -1.94
C ARG A 418 26.87 -19.67 -2.11
N ARG A 419 25.95 -20.20 -2.93
CA ARG A 419 25.90 -21.62 -3.27
C ARG A 419 27.08 -22.09 -4.11
N GLU A 420 27.57 -21.28 -5.04
CA GLU A 420 28.80 -21.59 -5.77
C GLU A 420 30.01 -21.67 -4.84
N ARG A 421 30.13 -20.78 -3.85
CA ARG A 421 31.17 -20.87 -2.81
C ARG A 421 31.02 -22.13 -1.96
N VAL A 422 29.80 -22.50 -1.57
CA VAL A 422 29.53 -23.77 -0.84
C VAL A 422 29.84 -25.00 -1.71
N ALA A 423 29.47 -25.00 -2.99
CA ALA A 423 29.73 -26.08 -3.94
C ALA A 423 31.22 -26.24 -4.30
N ARG A 424 31.99 -25.13 -4.27
CA ARG A 424 33.45 -25.11 -4.36
C ARG A 424 34.17 -25.51 -3.06
N GLY A 425 33.44 -25.72 -1.95
CA GLY A 425 34.03 -26.06 -0.65
C GLY A 425 34.59 -24.87 0.14
N GLU A 426 34.33 -23.64 -0.29
CA GLU A 426 34.79 -22.39 0.34
C GLU A 426 33.76 -21.79 1.31
N GLY A 427 32.60 -22.42 1.47
CA GLY A 427 31.54 -22.01 2.39
C GLY A 427 31.88 -22.30 3.86
N GLY A 428 31.89 -21.27 4.71
CA GLY A 428 32.11 -21.44 6.15
C GLY A 428 30.98 -22.18 6.87
N PHE A 429 31.21 -22.60 8.12
CA PHE A 429 30.20 -23.29 8.95
C PHE A 429 28.88 -22.51 9.05
N VAL A 430 28.96 -21.18 9.12
CA VAL A 430 27.80 -20.27 9.13
C VAL A 430 27.03 -20.29 7.79
N ASP A 431 27.73 -20.48 6.66
CA ASP A 431 27.10 -20.58 5.34
C ASP A 431 26.30 -21.90 5.21
N SER A 432 26.82 -23.00 5.78
CA SER A 432 26.16 -24.32 5.78
C SER A 432 24.85 -24.36 6.57
N VAL A 433 24.84 -23.80 7.80
CA VAL A 433 23.65 -23.82 8.69
C VAL A 433 22.46 -23.07 8.09
N VAL A 434 22.70 -21.95 7.38
CA VAL A 434 21.63 -21.19 6.70
C VAL A 434 21.11 -21.94 5.45
N GLY A 435 21.92 -22.80 4.83
CA GLY A 435 21.54 -23.61 3.67
C GLY A 435 20.59 -24.76 4.00
N LEU A 436 20.71 -25.37 5.20
CA LEU A 436 19.94 -26.56 5.57
C LEU A 436 18.43 -26.32 5.67
N ALA A 437 18.00 -25.08 5.91
CA ALA A 437 16.59 -24.72 6.09
C ALA A 437 15.78 -24.60 4.77
N ARG A 438 16.43 -24.58 3.61
CA ARG A 438 15.78 -24.41 2.29
C ARG A 438 15.95 -25.58 1.32
N GLY A 439 16.82 -26.53 1.63
CA GLY A 439 17.02 -27.77 0.85
C GLY A 439 16.31 -28.97 1.45
N ILE A 440 14.96 -28.99 1.41
CA ILE A 440 14.17 -30.17 1.79
C ILE A 440 13.48 -30.69 0.52
N SER A 441 13.66 -31.98 0.25
CA SER A 441 13.10 -32.67 -0.94
C SER A 441 11.57 -32.55 -1.03
N GLU A 442 11.04 -32.64 -2.25
CA GLU A 442 9.60 -32.64 -2.59
C GLU A 442 8.79 -33.58 -1.67
N VAL A 443 9.31 -34.77 -1.36
CA VAL A 443 8.72 -35.74 -0.39
C VAL A 443 8.39 -35.13 0.98
N GLY A 444 9.23 -34.20 1.48
CA GLY A 444 9.02 -33.50 2.75
C GLY A 444 8.06 -32.31 2.66
N GLN A 445 7.77 -31.83 1.44
CA GLN A 445 6.75 -30.83 1.15
C GLN A 445 5.38 -31.50 1.06
N ASP A 446 5.26 -32.61 0.32
CA ASP A 446 4.04 -33.41 0.21
C ASP A 446 3.58 -33.97 1.56
N TRP A 447 4.53 -34.45 2.39
CA TRP A 447 4.23 -34.89 3.76
C TRP A 447 3.67 -33.77 4.64
N ARG A 448 4.17 -32.54 4.51
CA ARG A 448 3.66 -31.38 5.26
C ARG A 448 2.29 -30.93 4.77
N PHE A 449 2.03 -31.02 3.47
CA PHE A 449 0.73 -30.69 2.90
C PHE A 449 -0.34 -31.71 3.32
N THR A 450 0.02 -33.00 3.41
CA THR A 450 -0.91 -34.08 3.81
C THR A 450 -1.11 -34.17 5.33
N MET A 451 -0.04 -34.17 6.14
CA MET A 451 -0.16 -34.24 7.61
C MET A 451 -0.53 -32.90 8.27
N GLY A 452 -0.32 -31.78 7.59
CA GLY A 452 -0.46 -30.45 8.14
C GLY A 452 0.76 -30.01 8.96
N TRP A 453 0.83 -28.71 9.24
CA TRP A 453 1.99 -28.09 9.90
C TRP A 453 1.58 -26.95 10.85
N GLY A 454 2.46 -26.60 11.79
CA GLY A 454 2.16 -25.63 12.84
C GLY A 454 1.10 -26.09 13.85
N ALA A 455 0.90 -27.40 14.02
CA ALA A 455 0.03 -27.91 15.08
C ALA A 455 0.65 -27.63 16.46
N ASN A 456 -0.19 -27.36 17.47
CA ASN A 456 0.27 -27.33 18.85
C ASN A 456 0.72 -28.74 19.27
N THR A 457 1.83 -28.84 20.00
CA THR A 457 2.46 -30.11 20.42
C THR A 457 2.63 -30.21 21.93
#